data_AF-A0A7M7NU99-F1
#
_entry.id   AF-A0A7M7NU99-F1
#
_cell.length_a   1.000
_cell.length_b   1.000
_cell.length_c   1.000
_cell.angle_alpha   90.00
_cell.angle_beta   90.00
_cell.angle_gamma   90.00
#
_symmetry.space_group_name_H-M   'P 1'
#
loop_
_entity.id
_entity.type
_entity.pdbx_description
1 polymer ?
#
loop_
_entity_poly.entity_id
_entity_poly.type
_entity_poly.pdbx_seq_one_letter_code
_entity_poly.pdbx_strand_id
1 'polypeptide(L)'
;MGAWDFVINLSGSDLPLRDVDDTAAMLASARGHNFMRQNGNWKDRSDKPTDFSVWYGCGGHVYNVSYRGKRPDWTDMHSTSQWAVFSRDFIELVVSPDRGIFMNNLHFFASTCIIPDESYLASMLKISPFRNTYIHGNLHHLKQFARKDDRGFCRHTEDIDFCGQGPGIFETKDTEIMESIANQLFFARKFDGDPENPARLFALNQVSGQYYEFLRKNFISEEMLRQLIKLALQTEYGDSWEEEVQVMEVLKLRALPMLLPIDPCCMPIYHTKHQMFKDTRYWIDFLVAETGSGEQRALRTSFIPQSRHQCFTRGQIKGFYLTTKHAKDKKTQVQPSSPIPTESAGGSTLYLASYINLSDNMLPAPECNEVDNLPDDSYDGRSPDSFSFTTFGDERTAENHAVHFNASLINPEGEVRCFIDVIITFKKAHPSVQKSDTVRFINTLMCGNMEPGLWTLVLFERGVREPFPYTIQIFLTPERPRGWLDFTSHGEKDNVIFY
;
A
#
# COMPACT_ATOMS: atom_id res chain seq x y z
N MET A 1 -20.78 -18.69 18.30
CA MET A 1 -19.56 -17.85 18.22
C MET A 1 -20.02 -16.40 18.20
N GLY A 2 -19.38 -15.49 18.96
CA GLY A 2 -19.78 -14.08 19.04
C GLY A 2 -19.62 -13.31 17.71
N ALA A 3 -20.04 -12.05 17.68
CA ALA A 3 -19.87 -11.14 16.54
C ALA A 3 -18.40 -10.68 16.46
N TRP A 4 -17.77 -10.86 15.30
CA TRP A 4 -16.37 -10.52 14.98
C TRP A 4 -16.24 -10.44 13.46
N ASP A 5 -15.44 -9.52 12.91
CA ASP A 5 -15.34 -9.32 11.45
C ASP A 5 -14.05 -9.92 10.86
N PHE A 6 -12.98 -9.95 11.66
CA PHE A 6 -11.64 -10.38 11.24
C PHE A 6 -10.97 -11.28 12.28
N VAL A 7 -10.07 -12.13 11.80
CA VAL A 7 -9.05 -12.81 12.60
C VAL A 7 -7.69 -12.18 12.31
N ILE A 8 -7.01 -11.73 13.35
CA ILE A 8 -5.62 -11.24 13.30
C ILE A 8 -4.81 -12.14 14.24
N ASN A 9 -3.76 -12.77 13.74
CA ASN A 9 -2.87 -13.55 14.60
C ASN A 9 -1.81 -12.65 15.24
N LEU A 10 -1.50 -12.87 16.52
CA LEU A 10 -0.41 -12.25 17.29
C LEU A 10 0.36 -13.33 18.08
N SER A 11 1.66 -13.17 18.29
CA SER A 11 2.44 -13.92 19.30
C SER A 11 2.68 -13.07 20.54
N GLY A 12 3.18 -13.69 21.61
CA GLY A 12 3.59 -12.98 22.83
C GLY A 12 4.78 -12.02 22.65
N SER A 13 5.30 -11.86 21.43
CA SER A 13 6.40 -10.94 21.10
C SER A 13 6.03 -9.92 20.01
N ASP A 14 4.75 -9.80 19.69
CA ASP A 14 4.20 -8.75 18.85
C ASP A 14 3.71 -7.60 19.75
N LEU A 15 3.94 -6.36 19.32
CA LEU A 15 3.35 -5.18 19.96
C LEU A 15 2.63 -4.30 18.94
N PRO A 16 1.53 -3.64 19.34
CA PRO A 16 0.90 -2.62 18.52
C PRO A 16 1.80 -1.38 18.40
N LEU A 17 1.71 -0.71 17.25
CA LEU A 17 2.26 0.63 17.00
C LEU A 17 1.17 1.70 16.90
N ARG A 18 -0.10 1.29 16.82
CA ARG A 18 -1.28 2.14 16.70
C ARG A 18 -2.35 1.59 17.64
N ASP A 19 -3.28 2.46 18.03
CA ASP A 19 -4.38 2.08 18.92
C ASP A 19 -5.36 1.08 18.30
N VAL A 20 -6.09 0.35 19.15
CA VAL A 20 -7.09 -0.63 18.72
C VAL A 20 -8.21 0.02 17.92
N ASP A 21 -8.63 1.25 18.27
CA ASP A 21 -9.65 1.98 17.54
C ASP A 21 -9.19 2.32 16.12
N ASP A 22 -7.90 2.64 15.94
CA ASP A 22 -7.34 2.92 14.62
C ASP A 22 -7.29 1.65 13.78
N THR A 23 -6.92 0.52 14.39
CA THR A 23 -6.91 -0.78 13.72
C THR A 23 -8.31 -1.14 13.24
N ALA A 24 -9.32 -0.98 14.12
CA ALA A 24 -10.72 -1.23 13.79
C ALA A 24 -11.24 -0.27 12.70
N ALA A 25 -10.94 1.02 12.81
CA ALA A 25 -11.35 2.04 11.84
C ALA A 25 -10.75 1.79 10.45
N MET A 26 -9.47 1.43 10.37
CA MET A 26 -8.80 1.08 9.12
C MET A 26 -9.46 -0.17 8.49
N LEU A 27 -9.60 -1.25 9.25
CA LEU A 27 -10.14 -2.53 8.77
C LEU A 27 -11.62 -2.45 8.41
N ALA A 28 -12.39 -1.55 9.02
CA ALA A 28 -13.82 -1.39 8.75
C ALA A 28 -14.14 -1.13 7.27
N SER A 29 -13.24 -0.44 6.56
CA SER A 29 -13.41 -0.17 5.13
C SER A 29 -13.07 -1.34 4.21
N ALA A 30 -12.47 -2.40 4.74
CA ALA A 30 -11.99 -3.53 3.97
C ALA A 30 -12.57 -4.87 4.47
N ARG A 31 -13.75 -4.85 5.09
CA ARG A 31 -14.51 -6.07 5.45
C ARG A 31 -14.62 -7.01 4.26
N GLY A 32 -14.58 -8.31 4.55
CA GLY A 32 -14.58 -9.37 3.54
C GLY A 32 -13.21 -9.65 2.89
N HIS A 33 -12.21 -8.78 3.04
CA HIS A 33 -10.88 -8.95 2.45
C HIS A 33 -9.90 -9.71 3.34
N ASN A 34 -8.88 -10.31 2.71
CA ASN A 34 -7.88 -11.15 3.34
C ASN A 34 -6.48 -10.63 3.02
N PHE A 35 -5.69 -10.25 4.03
CA PHE A 35 -4.40 -9.60 3.88
C PHE A 35 -3.25 -10.54 4.23
N MET A 36 -2.45 -10.90 3.23
CA MET A 36 -1.21 -11.65 3.43
C MET A 36 -0.10 -11.15 2.52
N ARG A 37 1.08 -10.92 3.10
CA ARG A 37 2.29 -10.65 2.31
C ARG A 37 2.78 -11.94 1.65
N GLN A 38 2.69 -12.02 0.33
CA GLN A 38 3.17 -13.18 -0.44
C GLN A 38 4.67 -13.10 -0.72
N ASN A 39 5.38 -14.12 -0.27
CA ASN A 39 6.81 -14.27 -0.54
C ASN A 39 7.02 -14.93 -1.89
N GLY A 40 6.16 -15.89 -2.25
CA GLY A 40 6.23 -16.55 -3.54
C GLY A 40 5.40 -17.81 -3.70
N ASN A 41 5.28 -18.32 -4.92
CA ASN A 41 4.66 -19.60 -5.21
C ASN A 41 5.71 -20.65 -5.54
N TRP A 42 5.35 -21.92 -5.37
CA TRP A 42 6.25 -23.03 -5.63
C TRP A 42 6.49 -23.20 -7.13
N LYS A 43 5.47 -23.06 -7.98
CA LYS A 43 5.63 -23.16 -9.45
C LYS A 43 6.54 -22.10 -10.07
N ASP A 44 6.71 -20.95 -9.39
CA ASP A 44 7.49 -19.81 -9.88
C ASP A 44 8.96 -19.82 -9.43
N ARG A 45 9.40 -20.85 -8.72
CA ARG A 45 10.76 -20.98 -8.21
C ARG A 45 11.35 -22.36 -8.51
N SER A 46 12.68 -22.45 -8.39
CA SER A 46 13.37 -23.73 -8.41
C SER A 46 12.90 -24.65 -7.27
N ASP A 47 12.92 -25.94 -7.58
CA ASP A 47 12.61 -27.00 -6.63
C ASP A 47 13.56 -26.99 -5.44
N LYS A 48 12.98 -27.14 -4.25
CA LYS A 48 13.72 -27.27 -2.99
C LYS A 48 13.49 -28.67 -2.43
N PRO A 49 14.47 -29.26 -1.72
CA PRO A 49 14.29 -30.55 -1.04
C PRO A 49 13.05 -30.59 -0.14
N THR A 50 12.73 -29.46 0.50
CA THR A 50 11.55 -29.29 1.38
C THR A 50 10.21 -29.51 0.68
N ASP A 51 10.16 -29.39 -0.64
CA ASP A 51 8.93 -29.54 -1.43
C ASP A 51 8.55 -31.02 -1.58
N PHE A 52 9.53 -31.90 -1.36
CA PHE A 52 9.44 -33.34 -1.53
C PHE A 52 9.68 -34.10 -0.23
N SER A 53 9.80 -33.43 0.91
CA SER A 53 9.92 -34.11 2.21
C SER A 53 8.59 -34.17 2.96
N VAL A 54 8.53 -35.09 3.93
CA VAL A 54 7.38 -35.33 4.81
C VAL A 54 7.83 -35.03 6.23
N TRP A 55 7.09 -34.14 6.89
CA TRP A 55 7.41 -33.64 8.22
C TRP A 55 6.36 -34.06 9.23
N TYR A 56 6.80 -34.38 10.45
CA TYR A 56 5.91 -34.80 11.53
C TYR A 56 6.37 -34.21 12.87
N GLY A 57 5.47 -33.51 13.55
CA GLY A 57 5.71 -32.95 14.88
C GLY A 57 5.41 -33.96 15.99
N CYS A 58 6.40 -34.29 16.82
CA CYS A 58 6.24 -35.18 17.98
C CYS A 58 7.22 -34.79 19.09
N GLY A 59 6.81 -34.87 20.36
CA GLY A 59 7.73 -34.68 21.50
C GLY A 59 8.40 -33.30 21.58
N GLY A 60 7.80 -32.25 20.99
CA GLY A 60 8.39 -30.91 20.93
C GLY A 60 9.42 -30.73 19.82
N HIS A 61 9.57 -31.69 18.91
CA HIS A 61 10.47 -31.61 17.77
C HIS A 61 9.72 -31.90 16.45
N VAL A 62 10.13 -31.27 15.35
CA VAL A 62 9.57 -31.52 14.01
C VAL A 62 10.58 -32.30 13.17
N TYR A 63 10.26 -33.56 12.92
CA TYR A 63 11.15 -34.50 12.23
C TYR A 63 10.92 -34.51 10.72
N ASN A 64 12.01 -34.63 9.95
CA ASN A 64 11.93 -34.99 8.53
C ASN A 64 11.87 -36.52 8.40
N VAL A 65 10.66 -37.07 8.26
CA VAL A 65 10.42 -38.51 8.43
C VAL A 65 10.42 -39.31 7.14
N SER A 66 10.24 -38.66 5.97
CA SER A 66 10.19 -39.35 4.69
C SER A 66 10.30 -38.38 3.51
N TYR A 67 10.20 -38.94 2.29
CA TYR A 67 10.05 -38.18 1.06
C TYR A 67 8.70 -38.50 0.42
N ARG A 68 8.11 -37.50 -0.23
CA ARG A 68 6.93 -37.64 -1.08
C ARG A 68 7.34 -37.54 -2.55
N GLY A 69 6.42 -37.95 -3.43
CA GLY A 69 6.57 -37.79 -4.87
C GLY A 69 6.48 -36.33 -5.31
N LYS A 70 5.81 -36.07 -6.42
CA LYS A 70 5.70 -34.72 -7.00
C LYS A 70 4.86 -33.79 -6.13
N ARG A 71 5.02 -32.48 -6.37
CA ARG A 71 4.08 -31.46 -5.87
C ARG A 71 2.66 -31.76 -6.36
N PRO A 72 1.62 -31.27 -5.67
CA PRO A 72 0.25 -31.42 -6.15
C PRO A 72 0.10 -30.78 -7.55
N ASP A 73 -0.35 -31.54 -8.55
CA ASP A 73 -0.54 -30.99 -9.90
C ASP A 73 -1.78 -30.07 -9.98
N TRP A 74 -2.77 -30.32 -9.12
CA TRP A 74 -4.08 -29.66 -9.08
C TRP A 74 -4.10 -28.31 -8.34
N THR A 75 -3.03 -27.94 -7.64
CA THR A 75 -2.90 -26.63 -6.97
C THR A 75 -1.46 -26.15 -6.98
N ASP A 76 -1.25 -24.85 -6.78
CA ASP A 76 0.05 -24.35 -6.34
C ASP A 76 0.08 -24.19 -4.81
N MET A 77 1.29 -24.09 -4.26
CA MET A 77 1.53 -23.72 -2.88
C MET A 77 2.07 -22.29 -2.84
N HIS A 78 1.36 -21.42 -2.14
CA HIS A 78 1.65 -20.00 -2.03
C HIS A 78 2.33 -19.72 -0.69
N SER A 79 3.63 -19.48 -0.69
CA SER A 79 4.40 -19.01 0.47
C SER A 79 4.08 -17.55 0.78
N THR A 80 3.70 -17.28 2.02
CA THR A 80 3.37 -15.96 2.57
C THR A 80 4.05 -15.74 3.91
N SER A 81 3.94 -14.53 4.46
CA SER A 81 4.17 -14.32 5.88
C SER A 81 3.12 -15.09 6.67
N GLN A 82 3.53 -15.64 7.82
CA GLN A 82 2.64 -16.23 8.81
C GLN A 82 1.70 -15.18 9.46
N TRP A 83 2.08 -13.91 9.45
CA TRP A 83 1.31 -12.79 10.00
C TRP A 83 0.34 -12.26 8.96
N ALA A 84 -0.95 -12.32 9.27
CA ALA A 84 -2.00 -12.08 8.32
C ALA A 84 -3.29 -11.60 8.99
N VAL A 85 -4.21 -11.09 8.17
CA VAL A 85 -5.56 -10.72 8.60
C VAL A 85 -6.54 -11.43 7.67
N PHE A 86 -7.50 -12.13 8.25
CA PHE A 86 -8.48 -12.91 7.49
C PHE A 86 -9.90 -12.45 7.78
N SER A 87 -10.74 -12.42 6.75
CA SER A 87 -12.16 -12.17 6.90
C SER A 87 -12.85 -13.36 7.56
N ARG A 88 -13.96 -13.08 8.27
CA ARG A 88 -14.80 -14.13 8.85
C ARG A 88 -15.19 -15.19 7.84
N ASP A 89 -15.77 -14.79 6.73
CA ASP A 89 -16.35 -15.73 5.76
C ASP A 89 -15.31 -16.72 5.23
N PHE A 90 -14.07 -16.26 4.99
CA PHE A 90 -12.98 -17.12 4.58
C PHE A 90 -12.59 -18.12 5.68
N ILE A 91 -12.46 -17.67 6.93
CA ILE A 91 -12.10 -18.55 8.04
C ILE A 91 -13.21 -19.56 8.34
N GLU A 92 -14.48 -19.14 8.31
CA GLU A 92 -15.63 -20.02 8.48
C GLU A 92 -15.65 -21.12 7.40
N LEU A 93 -15.32 -20.79 6.15
CA LEU A 93 -15.12 -21.80 5.10
C LEU A 93 -13.94 -22.73 5.42
N VAL A 94 -12.78 -22.20 5.84
CA VAL A 94 -11.59 -23.01 6.11
C VAL A 94 -11.82 -24.04 7.22
N VAL A 95 -12.56 -23.69 8.26
CA VAL A 95 -12.87 -24.61 9.38
C VAL A 95 -14.11 -25.47 9.13
N SER A 96 -14.90 -25.15 8.11
CA SER A 96 -16.10 -25.91 7.76
C SER A 96 -15.74 -27.35 7.34
N PRO A 97 -16.49 -28.37 7.80
CA PRO A 97 -16.35 -29.73 7.29
C PRO A 97 -16.73 -29.83 5.80
N ASP A 98 -17.57 -28.91 5.29
CA ASP A 98 -18.12 -28.93 3.95
C ASP A 98 -17.31 -28.09 2.94
N ARG A 99 -16.06 -27.75 3.26
CA ARG A 99 -15.15 -26.91 2.43
C ARG A 99 -14.74 -27.50 1.08
N GLY A 100 -15.26 -28.66 0.73
CA GLY A 100 -15.03 -29.32 -0.55
C GLY A 100 -13.73 -30.11 -0.66
N ILE A 101 -13.67 -30.97 -1.67
CA ILE A 101 -12.61 -31.99 -1.82
C ILE A 101 -11.22 -31.39 -2.04
N PHE A 102 -11.08 -30.32 -2.83
CA PHE A 102 -9.77 -29.72 -3.10
C PHE A 102 -9.14 -29.09 -1.85
N MET A 103 -9.94 -28.38 -1.05
CA MET A 103 -9.49 -27.81 0.23
C MET A 103 -9.19 -28.90 1.27
N ASN A 104 -9.94 -30.01 1.27
CA ASN A 104 -9.64 -31.18 2.11
C ASN A 104 -8.31 -31.85 1.71
N ASN A 105 -8.06 -32.02 0.41
CA ASN A 105 -6.80 -32.57 -0.09
C ASN A 105 -5.61 -31.64 0.24
N LEU A 106 -5.80 -30.32 0.16
CA LEU A 106 -4.78 -29.33 0.51
C LEU A 106 -4.46 -29.39 2.01
N HIS A 107 -5.48 -29.52 2.85
CA HIS A 107 -5.31 -29.67 4.29
C HIS A 107 -4.47 -30.90 4.65
N PHE A 108 -4.77 -32.06 4.04
CA PHE A 108 -3.98 -33.28 4.24
C PHE A 108 -2.54 -33.14 3.72
N PHE A 109 -2.36 -32.50 2.55
CA PHE A 109 -1.02 -32.26 2.01
C PHE A 109 -0.20 -31.36 2.94
N ALA A 110 -0.78 -30.23 3.38
CA ALA A 110 -0.13 -29.24 4.23
C ALA A 110 0.17 -29.76 5.64
N SER A 111 -0.64 -30.69 6.18
CA SER A 111 -0.39 -31.28 7.52
C SER A 111 0.90 -32.08 7.61
N THR A 112 1.56 -32.34 6.47
CA THR A 112 2.83 -33.04 6.38
C THR A 112 3.95 -32.18 5.77
N CYS A 113 3.69 -30.90 5.51
CA CYS A 113 4.69 -29.95 5.00
C CYS A 113 5.51 -29.34 6.15
N ILE A 114 6.70 -28.85 5.81
CA ILE A 114 7.48 -27.98 6.69
C ILE A 114 6.81 -26.60 6.79
N ILE A 115 6.77 -26.03 8.00
CA ILE A 115 6.28 -24.66 8.28
C ILE A 115 4.96 -24.39 7.51
N PRO A 116 3.91 -25.20 7.74
CA PRO A 116 2.71 -25.17 6.92
C PRO A 116 1.93 -23.85 7.07
N ASP A 117 2.07 -23.18 8.20
CA ASP A 117 1.49 -21.88 8.53
C ASP A 117 1.98 -20.73 7.63
N GLU A 118 3.14 -20.85 6.99
CA GLU A 118 3.61 -19.90 5.96
C GLU A 118 3.06 -20.19 4.55
N SER A 119 2.17 -21.18 4.37
CA SER A 119 1.63 -21.45 3.02
C SER A 119 0.19 -21.96 2.96
N TYR A 120 -0.30 -22.57 4.03
CA TYR A 120 -1.59 -23.23 4.08
C TYR A 120 -2.75 -22.27 3.80
N LEU A 121 -2.90 -21.21 4.59
CA LEU A 121 -4.04 -20.29 4.47
C LEU A 121 -4.02 -19.53 3.14
N ALA A 122 -2.84 -19.16 2.64
CA ALA A 122 -2.71 -18.53 1.34
C ALA A 122 -3.12 -19.46 0.19
N SER A 123 -2.68 -20.72 0.25
CA SER A 123 -3.02 -21.73 -0.76
C SER A 123 -4.52 -22.06 -0.71
N MET A 124 -5.08 -22.18 0.49
CA MET A 124 -6.52 -22.36 0.70
C MET A 124 -7.32 -21.19 0.12
N LEU A 125 -6.89 -19.95 0.36
CA LEU A 125 -7.56 -18.76 -0.18
C LEU A 125 -7.59 -18.79 -1.71
N LYS A 126 -6.47 -19.13 -2.35
CA LYS A 126 -6.33 -19.10 -3.83
C LYS A 126 -7.21 -20.13 -4.54
N ILE A 127 -7.52 -21.26 -3.90
CA ILE A 127 -8.44 -22.27 -4.46
C ILE A 127 -9.89 -22.11 -3.97
N SER A 128 -10.16 -21.16 -3.09
CA SER A 128 -11.50 -20.91 -2.54
C SER A 128 -12.32 -19.95 -3.41
N PRO A 129 -13.64 -19.85 -3.17
CA PRO A 129 -14.47 -18.77 -3.73
C PRO A 129 -13.98 -17.36 -3.36
N PHE A 130 -13.24 -17.21 -2.26
CA PHE A 130 -12.73 -15.93 -1.75
C PHE A 130 -11.41 -15.49 -2.39
N ARG A 131 -10.88 -16.20 -3.40
CA ARG A 131 -9.57 -15.89 -4.03
C ARG A 131 -9.41 -14.43 -4.49
N ASN A 132 -10.50 -13.77 -4.90
CA ASN A 132 -10.51 -12.38 -5.37
C ASN A 132 -10.54 -11.35 -4.23
N THR A 133 -10.69 -11.80 -2.97
CA THR A 133 -10.62 -10.95 -1.77
C THR A 133 -9.21 -10.84 -1.19
N TYR A 134 -8.26 -11.57 -1.78
CA TYR A 134 -6.85 -11.55 -1.40
C TYR A 134 -6.23 -10.18 -1.66
N ILE A 135 -5.68 -9.53 -0.66
CA ILE A 135 -4.86 -8.33 -0.83
C ILE A 135 -3.45 -8.69 -0.41
N HIS A 136 -2.48 -8.38 -1.28
CA HIS A 136 -1.09 -8.50 -0.88
C HIS A 136 -0.82 -7.55 0.28
N GLY A 137 0.09 -7.89 1.17
CA GLY A 137 0.48 -6.98 2.26
C GLY A 137 0.01 -7.45 3.62
N ASN A 138 0.50 -6.73 4.62
CA ASN A 138 0.44 -7.14 6.01
C ASN A 138 0.19 -5.89 6.87
N LEU A 139 -0.27 -6.11 8.09
CA LEU A 139 -0.32 -5.09 9.14
C LEU A 139 0.91 -5.12 10.05
N HIS A 140 1.77 -6.15 9.91
CA HIS A 140 2.95 -6.36 10.73
C HIS A 140 4.23 -5.92 10.01
N HIS A 141 5.06 -5.18 10.74
CA HIS A 141 6.46 -5.04 10.40
C HIS A 141 7.28 -6.12 11.10
N LEU A 142 8.07 -6.86 10.32
CA LEU A 142 8.98 -7.86 10.84
C LEU A 142 10.40 -7.28 10.81
N LYS A 143 11.06 -7.24 11.96
CA LYS A 143 12.48 -6.95 12.09
C LYS A 143 13.27 -7.86 11.14
N GLN A 144 14.35 -7.32 10.60
CA GLN A 144 15.21 -8.05 9.67
C GLN A 144 15.58 -9.43 10.22
N PHE A 145 15.46 -10.44 9.36
CA PHE A 145 15.68 -11.83 9.75
C PHE A 145 17.14 -12.09 10.07
N ALA A 146 17.38 -12.77 11.18
CA ALA A 146 18.68 -13.28 11.57
C ALA A 146 18.77 -14.76 11.17
N ARG A 147 19.86 -15.12 10.47
CA ARG A 147 20.09 -16.49 9.98
C ARG A 147 20.81 -17.38 10.99
N LYS A 148 21.56 -16.75 11.90
CA LYS A 148 22.38 -17.44 12.88
C LYS A 148 21.93 -17.06 14.29
N ASP A 149 22.12 -17.97 15.23
CA ASP A 149 22.05 -17.65 16.65
C ASP A 149 23.31 -16.86 17.10
N ASP A 150 23.35 -16.50 18.38
CA ASP A 150 24.46 -15.82 19.03
C ASP A 150 25.77 -16.62 19.00
N ARG A 151 25.68 -17.95 18.94
CA ARG A 151 26.81 -18.88 18.78
C ARG A 151 27.29 -19.02 17.33
N GLY A 152 26.56 -18.45 16.37
CA GLY A 152 26.89 -18.52 14.95
C GLY A 152 26.39 -19.78 14.23
N PHE A 153 25.61 -20.63 14.92
CA PHE A 153 24.93 -21.79 14.35
C PHE A 153 23.64 -21.39 13.66
N CYS A 154 23.08 -22.28 12.86
CA CYS A 154 21.77 -22.05 12.30
C CYS A 154 20.71 -22.02 13.42
N ARG A 155 19.71 -21.15 13.28
CA ARG A 155 18.60 -21.11 14.22
C ARG A 155 17.69 -22.33 14.02
N HIS A 156 16.99 -22.70 15.09
CA HIS A 156 15.98 -23.76 15.12
C HIS A 156 16.49 -25.20 14.93
N THR A 157 17.78 -25.46 15.13
CA THR A 157 18.32 -26.83 14.98
C THR A 157 17.94 -27.76 16.13
N GLU A 158 17.40 -27.23 17.23
CA GLU A 158 17.02 -28.01 18.42
C GLU A 158 15.55 -28.47 18.37
N ASP A 159 14.68 -27.72 17.68
CA ASP A 159 13.23 -27.91 17.59
C ASP A 159 12.76 -28.47 16.22
N ILE A 160 13.60 -28.47 15.19
CA ILE A 160 13.27 -29.04 13.87
C ILE A 160 14.52 -29.56 13.14
N ASP A 161 14.36 -30.61 12.32
CA ASP A 161 15.36 -31.13 11.37
C ASP A 161 15.61 -30.18 10.16
N PHE A 162 15.66 -28.87 10.42
CA PHE A 162 15.79 -27.84 9.40
C PHE A 162 16.57 -26.63 9.91
N CYS A 163 17.32 -26.02 9.00
CA CYS A 163 18.01 -24.77 9.29
C CYS A 163 17.07 -23.57 9.03
N GLY A 164 16.44 -23.09 10.10
CA GLY A 164 15.45 -22.02 10.05
C GLY A 164 16.04 -20.61 10.12
N GLN A 165 15.17 -19.62 9.89
CA GLN A 165 15.47 -18.20 10.10
C GLN A 165 14.25 -17.55 10.77
N GLY A 166 14.49 -16.49 11.52
CA GLY A 166 13.40 -15.73 12.12
C GLY A 166 13.77 -14.25 12.28
N PRO A 167 12.79 -13.37 12.54
CA PRO A 167 13.05 -11.97 12.83
C PRO A 167 14.06 -11.81 13.97
N GLY A 168 14.89 -10.76 13.88
CA GLY A 168 15.68 -10.27 15.01
C GLY A 168 14.80 -9.61 16.08
N ILE A 169 15.46 -9.12 17.13
CA ILE A 169 14.81 -8.38 18.23
C ILE A 169 14.95 -6.88 17.96
N PHE A 170 13.91 -6.09 18.22
CA PHE A 170 14.01 -4.63 18.15
C PHE A 170 14.87 -4.06 19.28
N GLU A 171 15.71 -3.10 18.91
CA GLU A 171 16.58 -2.38 19.83
C GLU A 171 16.26 -0.86 19.80
N THR A 172 16.79 -0.09 20.74
CA THR A 172 16.58 1.37 20.79
C THR A 172 16.95 2.09 19.50
N LYS A 173 17.93 1.60 18.75
CA LYS A 173 18.33 2.17 17.44
C LYS A 173 17.26 2.03 16.36
N ASP A 174 16.23 1.21 16.59
CA ASP A 174 15.17 0.94 15.62
C ASP A 174 13.93 1.82 15.81
N THR A 175 13.90 2.69 16.82
CA THR A 175 12.75 3.54 17.15
C THR A 175 12.35 4.47 16.01
N GLU A 176 13.32 5.04 15.29
CA GLU A 176 13.05 5.88 14.10
C GLU A 176 12.32 5.11 13.00
N ILE A 177 12.70 3.84 12.78
CA ILE A 177 12.01 2.97 11.82
C ILE A 177 10.59 2.69 12.32
N MET A 178 10.43 2.39 13.61
CA MET A 178 9.11 2.13 14.22
C MET A 178 8.16 3.33 14.11
N GLU A 179 8.64 4.55 14.33
CA GLU A 179 7.87 5.78 14.13
C GLU A 179 7.45 5.96 12.66
N SER A 180 8.38 5.71 11.73
CA SER A 180 8.12 5.86 10.30
C SER A 180 7.07 4.86 9.79
N ILE A 181 7.19 3.59 10.16
CA ILE A 181 6.29 2.52 9.71
C ILE A 181 4.90 2.57 10.35
N ALA A 182 4.75 3.21 11.52
CA ALA A 182 3.47 3.38 12.20
C ALA A 182 2.43 4.12 11.33
N ASN A 183 2.88 4.87 10.31
CA ASN A 183 2.02 5.49 9.30
C ASN A 183 1.31 4.49 8.37
N GLN A 184 1.82 3.26 8.25
CA GLN A 184 1.38 2.29 7.25
C GLN A 184 1.01 0.93 7.84
N LEU A 185 1.57 0.60 9.01
CA LEU A 185 1.50 -0.68 9.69
C LEU A 185 1.11 -0.48 11.16
N PHE A 186 0.44 -1.47 11.72
CA PHE A 186 -0.26 -1.37 13.01
C PHE A 186 0.40 -2.23 14.08
N PHE A 187 1.23 -3.18 13.68
CA PHE A 187 1.94 -4.09 14.58
C PHE A 187 3.41 -4.21 14.17
N ALA A 188 4.25 -4.56 15.12
CA ALA A 188 5.65 -4.88 14.87
C ALA A 188 6.12 -6.09 15.68
N ARG A 189 7.12 -6.79 15.15
CA ARG A 189 7.82 -7.89 15.84
C ARG A 189 9.28 -8.05 15.38
N LYS A 190 10.19 -8.59 16.18
CA LYS A 190 9.98 -9.23 17.48
C LYS A 190 10.48 -8.34 18.61
N PHE A 191 9.70 -8.24 19.68
CA PHE A 191 10.13 -7.58 20.91
C PHE A 191 10.65 -8.58 21.93
N ASP A 192 11.56 -8.10 22.78
CA ASP A 192 12.05 -8.85 23.93
C ASP A 192 10.97 -8.98 25.02
N GLY A 193 11.12 -10.00 25.86
CA GLY A 193 10.21 -10.27 26.98
C GLY A 193 10.34 -9.26 28.13
N ASP A 194 11.47 -8.55 28.24
CA ASP A 194 11.70 -7.56 29.29
C ASP A 194 10.73 -6.36 29.16
N PRO A 195 9.87 -6.11 30.17
CA PRO A 195 8.96 -4.98 30.17
C PRO A 195 9.68 -3.62 30.16
N GLU A 196 10.91 -3.55 30.67
CA GLU A 196 11.70 -2.31 30.75
C GLU A 196 12.53 -2.05 29.48
N ASN A 197 12.44 -2.93 28.48
CA ASN A 197 13.16 -2.76 27.24
C ASN A 197 12.76 -1.44 26.54
N PRO A 198 13.71 -0.54 26.21
CA PRO A 198 13.39 0.77 25.64
C PRO A 198 12.62 0.72 24.31
N ALA A 199 12.88 -0.30 23.47
CA ALA A 199 12.17 -0.46 22.20
C ALA A 199 10.69 -0.85 22.43
N ARG A 200 10.44 -1.67 23.46
CA ARG A 200 9.08 -2.04 23.90
C ARG A 200 8.34 -0.83 24.47
N LEU A 201 8.97 -0.09 25.38
CA LEU A 201 8.38 1.13 25.94
C LEU A 201 8.08 2.17 24.85
N PHE A 202 8.96 2.30 23.85
CA PHE A 202 8.72 3.15 22.69
C PHE A 202 7.44 2.74 21.94
N ALA A 203 7.27 1.46 21.62
CA ALA A 203 6.07 0.96 20.94
C ALA A 203 4.79 1.24 21.74
N LEU A 204 4.81 1.03 23.06
CA LEU A 204 3.68 1.33 23.94
C LEU A 204 3.36 2.83 24.00
N ASN A 205 4.39 3.68 24.01
CA ASN A 205 4.21 5.12 23.99
C ASN A 205 3.62 5.64 22.67
N GLN A 206 3.92 5.00 21.54
CA GLN A 206 3.28 5.34 20.26
C GLN A 206 1.76 5.15 20.34
N VAL A 207 1.31 4.07 20.95
CA VAL A 207 -0.10 3.74 21.15
C VAL A 207 -0.80 4.71 22.11
N SER A 208 -0.12 5.19 23.14
CA SER A 208 -0.69 6.12 24.13
C SER A 208 -0.85 7.57 23.65
N GLY A 209 -0.50 7.87 22.41
CA GLY A 209 -0.75 9.17 21.77
C GLY A 209 0.47 9.82 21.11
N GLN A 210 1.70 9.36 21.43
CA GLN A 210 2.92 9.98 20.88
C GLN A 210 2.95 9.94 19.35
N TYR A 211 2.36 8.90 18.74
CA TYR A 211 2.23 8.84 17.29
C TYR A 211 1.49 10.07 16.71
N TYR A 212 0.35 10.43 17.30
CA TYR A 212 -0.45 11.56 16.82
C TYR A 212 0.14 12.92 17.21
N GLU A 213 0.82 13.01 18.35
CA GLU A 213 1.61 14.19 18.70
C GLU A 213 2.72 14.43 17.67
N PHE A 214 3.44 13.36 17.30
CA PHE A 214 4.46 13.41 16.27
C PHE A 214 3.87 13.80 14.90
N LEU A 215 2.72 13.23 14.52
CA LEU A 215 2.02 13.61 13.29
C LEU A 215 1.64 15.08 13.26
N ARG A 216 1.01 15.61 14.32
CA ARG A 216 0.61 17.02 14.38
C ARG A 216 1.80 17.96 14.37
N LYS A 217 2.87 17.60 15.07
CA LYS A 217 4.08 18.43 15.13
C LYS A 217 4.81 18.52 13.79
N ASN A 218 4.82 17.45 13.00
CA ASN A 218 5.70 17.34 11.83
C ASN A 218 4.97 17.34 10.48
N PHE A 219 3.70 16.93 10.42
CA PHE A 219 3.01 16.64 9.16
C PHE A 219 1.63 17.29 9.01
N ILE A 220 0.83 17.31 10.08
CA ILE A 220 -0.56 17.80 10.04
C ILE A 220 -0.68 19.08 10.87
N SER A 221 -0.66 20.24 10.20
CA SER A 221 -0.78 21.54 10.86
C SER A 221 -2.20 21.84 11.34
N GLU A 222 -2.33 22.69 12.36
CA GLU A 222 -3.63 23.20 12.83
C GLU A 222 -4.45 23.85 11.72
N GLU A 223 -3.77 24.54 10.80
CA GLU A 223 -4.44 25.19 9.68
C GLU A 223 -5.06 24.18 8.72
N MET A 224 -4.34 23.10 8.39
CA MET A 224 -4.90 22.03 7.57
C MET A 224 -6.14 21.41 8.25
N LEU A 225 -6.06 21.20 9.56
CA LEU A 225 -7.18 20.66 10.34
C LEU A 225 -8.39 21.59 10.32
N ARG A 226 -8.18 22.90 10.52
CA ARG A 226 -9.24 23.92 10.41
C ARG A 226 -9.89 23.95 9.03
N GLN A 227 -9.10 23.85 7.97
CA GLN A 227 -9.61 23.82 6.60
C GLN A 227 -10.46 22.59 6.31
N LEU A 228 -10.02 21.42 6.78
CA LEU A 228 -10.81 20.20 6.68
C LEU A 228 -12.13 20.32 7.46
N ILE A 229 -12.10 20.89 8.67
CA ILE A 229 -13.34 21.12 9.44
C ILE A 229 -14.25 22.13 8.73
N LYS A 230 -13.71 23.24 8.21
CA LYS A 230 -14.46 24.20 7.41
C LYS A 230 -15.15 23.52 6.22
N LEU A 231 -14.42 22.70 5.47
CA LEU A 231 -14.99 21.96 4.34
C LEU A 231 -16.10 20.99 4.78
N ALA A 232 -15.96 20.34 5.94
CA ALA A 232 -17.01 19.50 6.51
C ALA A 232 -18.27 20.31 6.83
N LEU A 233 -18.10 21.48 7.47
CA LEU A 233 -19.21 22.34 7.87
C LEU A 233 -19.90 23.00 6.68
N GLN A 234 -19.14 23.42 5.66
CA GLN A 234 -19.70 23.90 4.40
C GLN A 234 -20.53 22.82 3.70
N THR A 235 -20.11 21.55 3.79
CA THR A 235 -20.85 20.43 3.20
C THR A 235 -22.15 20.15 3.95
N GLU A 236 -22.15 20.28 5.28
CA GLU A 236 -23.31 19.97 6.14
C GLU A 236 -24.30 21.13 6.26
N TYR A 237 -23.82 22.36 6.46
CA TYR A 237 -24.61 23.56 6.77
C TYR A 237 -24.59 24.63 5.64
N GLY A 238 -23.84 24.40 4.56
CA GLY A 238 -23.70 25.35 3.45
C GLY A 238 -22.66 26.46 3.69
N ASP A 239 -22.55 27.39 2.75
CA ASP A 239 -21.51 28.43 2.76
C ASP A 239 -21.58 29.38 3.97
N SER A 240 -22.78 29.56 4.54
CA SER A 240 -23.04 30.42 5.71
C SER A 240 -23.01 29.65 7.05
N TRP A 241 -22.31 28.51 7.11
CA TRP A 241 -22.25 27.66 8.32
C TRP A 241 -21.81 28.40 9.59
N GLU A 242 -21.02 29.47 9.46
CA GLU A 242 -20.54 30.31 10.57
C GLU A 242 -21.69 31.02 11.33
N GLU A 243 -22.84 31.20 10.68
CA GLU A 243 -24.05 31.75 11.32
C GLU A 243 -24.78 30.68 12.14
N GLU A 244 -24.67 29.41 11.76
CA GLU A 244 -25.40 28.30 12.36
C GLU A 244 -24.65 27.63 13.51
N VAL A 245 -23.33 27.45 13.38
CA VAL A 245 -22.52 26.69 14.34
C VAL A 245 -21.14 27.30 14.57
N GLN A 246 -20.64 27.15 15.79
CA GLN A 246 -19.28 27.48 16.19
C GLN A 246 -18.48 26.20 16.52
N VAL A 247 -17.28 26.06 15.96
CA VAL A 247 -16.36 24.97 16.33
C VAL A 247 -15.79 25.22 17.73
N MET A 248 -16.00 24.27 18.63
CA MET A 248 -15.58 24.36 20.02
C MET A 248 -14.21 23.70 20.25
N GLU A 249 -14.09 22.44 19.83
CA GLU A 249 -12.91 21.62 20.10
C GLU A 249 -12.74 20.53 19.03
N VAL A 250 -11.49 20.20 18.69
CA VAL A 250 -11.18 18.98 17.96
C VAL A 250 -10.87 17.87 18.96
N LEU A 251 -11.71 16.85 18.98
CA LEU A 251 -11.64 15.74 19.93
C LEU A 251 -10.60 14.69 19.53
N LYS A 252 -10.59 14.28 18.25
CA LYS A 252 -9.71 13.20 17.77
C LYS A 252 -9.39 13.38 16.29
N LEU A 253 -8.11 13.28 15.95
CA LEU A 253 -7.63 13.17 14.57
C LEU A 253 -7.08 11.76 14.36
N ARG A 254 -7.46 11.12 13.26
CA ARG A 254 -6.89 9.84 12.84
C ARG A 254 -6.45 9.92 11.38
N ALA A 255 -5.22 9.51 11.12
CA ALA A 255 -4.66 9.39 9.77
C ALA A 255 -4.45 7.90 9.48
N LEU A 256 -5.34 7.32 8.69
CA LEU A 256 -5.45 5.88 8.48
C LEU A 256 -5.02 5.53 7.05
N PRO A 257 -4.07 4.60 6.86
CA PRO A 257 -3.74 4.15 5.52
C PRO A 257 -4.90 3.34 4.94
N MET A 258 -5.25 3.61 3.68
CA MET A 258 -6.27 2.86 2.97
C MET A 258 -5.73 1.49 2.56
N LEU A 259 -6.47 0.44 2.91
CA LEU A 259 -6.12 -0.94 2.60
C LEU A 259 -6.53 -1.38 1.20
N LEU A 260 -7.49 -0.64 0.63
CA LEU A 260 -7.98 -0.79 -0.73
C LEU A 260 -7.73 0.55 -1.46
N PRO A 261 -7.47 0.53 -2.78
CA PRO A 261 -7.31 1.74 -3.56
C PRO A 261 -8.61 2.56 -3.56
N ILE A 262 -8.46 3.88 -3.73
CA ILE A 262 -9.58 4.80 -3.92
C ILE A 262 -10.25 4.51 -5.27
N ASP A 263 -9.45 4.35 -6.32
CA ASP A 263 -9.89 3.97 -7.65
C ASP A 263 -9.88 2.44 -7.80
N PRO A 264 -11.05 1.80 -8.02
CA PRO A 264 -11.14 0.37 -8.29
C PRO A 264 -10.24 -0.10 -9.44
N CYS A 265 -9.93 0.77 -10.42
CA CYS A 265 -9.00 0.50 -11.51
C CYS A 265 -7.63 -0.03 -11.02
N CYS A 266 -7.19 0.44 -9.85
CA CYS A 266 -5.91 0.06 -9.27
C CYS A 266 -5.91 -1.29 -8.55
N MET A 267 -7.08 -1.92 -8.36
CA MET A 267 -7.21 -3.17 -7.62
C MET A 267 -6.27 -4.29 -8.10
N PRO A 268 -6.11 -4.55 -9.42
CA PRO A 268 -5.24 -5.63 -9.89
C PRO A 268 -3.81 -5.57 -9.34
N ILE A 269 -3.24 -4.36 -9.17
CA ILE A 269 -1.89 -4.19 -8.65
C ILE A 269 -1.81 -4.54 -7.17
N TYR A 270 -2.88 -4.31 -6.39
CA TYR A 270 -2.97 -4.65 -4.98
C TYR A 270 -2.92 -6.16 -4.70
N HIS A 271 -3.24 -7.00 -5.70
CA HIS A 271 -3.10 -8.45 -5.62
C HIS A 271 -1.65 -8.94 -5.88
N THR A 272 -0.76 -8.05 -6.28
CA THR A 272 0.60 -8.41 -6.74
C THR A 272 1.65 -8.05 -5.69
N LYS A 273 2.87 -8.59 -5.85
CA LYS A 273 3.96 -8.35 -4.89
C LYS A 273 4.49 -6.92 -4.88
N HIS A 274 4.29 -6.16 -5.96
CA HIS A 274 4.75 -4.78 -6.09
C HIS A 274 3.58 -3.83 -5.82
N GLN A 275 3.19 -3.74 -4.56
CA GLN A 275 2.05 -2.92 -4.17
C GLN A 275 2.28 -1.44 -4.42
N MET A 276 1.18 -0.78 -4.75
CA MET A 276 1.07 0.66 -4.68
C MET A 276 1.23 1.14 -3.25
N PHE A 277 1.72 2.37 -3.12
CA PHE A 277 1.68 3.08 -1.85
C PHE A 277 0.23 3.28 -1.40
N LYS A 278 -0.01 3.23 -0.09
CA LYS A 278 -1.36 3.36 0.46
C LYS A 278 -1.75 4.82 0.55
N ASP A 279 -2.89 5.21 0.01
CA ASP A 279 -3.45 6.54 0.26
C ASP A 279 -3.82 6.71 1.74
N THR A 280 -3.97 7.94 2.21
CA THR A 280 -4.28 8.24 3.61
C THR A 280 -5.68 8.84 3.72
N ARG A 281 -6.49 8.29 4.62
CA ARG A 281 -7.80 8.81 5.02
C ARG A 281 -7.67 9.53 6.35
N TYR A 282 -8.22 10.74 6.45
CA TYR A 282 -8.29 11.49 7.70
C TYR A 282 -9.69 11.37 8.30
N TRP A 283 -9.79 10.97 9.56
CA TRP A 283 -11.02 11.05 10.35
C TRP A 283 -10.84 12.11 11.43
N ILE A 284 -11.79 13.03 11.51
CA ILE A 284 -11.76 14.13 12.47
C ILE A 284 -13.07 14.11 13.24
N ASP A 285 -12.94 13.97 14.55
CA ASP A 285 -14.04 14.08 15.51
C ASP A 285 -13.91 15.46 16.17
N PHE A 286 -14.97 16.27 16.16
CA PHE A 286 -14.96 17.62 16.70
C PHE A 286 -16.32 18.02 17.27
N LEU A 287 -16.32 18.96 18.21
CA LEU A 287 -17.52 19.53 18.82
C LEU A 287 -17.87 20.85 18.15
N VAL A 288 -19.17 21.02 17.89
CA VAL A 288 -19.76 22.29 17.50
C VAL A 288 -20.82 22.71 18.51
N ALA A 289 -21.05 24.01 18.63
CA ALA A 289 -22.17 24.58 19.37
C ALA A 289 -23.07 25.35 18.40
N GLU A 290 -24.38 25.11 18.45
CA GLU A 290 -25.35 25.89 17.66
C GLU A 290 -25.42 27.33 18.16
N THR A 291 -25.35 28.31 17.24
CA THR A 291 -25.27 29.75 17.57
C THR A 291 -26.53 30.26 18.28
N GLY A 292 -27.70 29.72 17.97
CA GLY A 292 -28.98 30.15 18.56
C GLY A 292 -29.33 29.50 19.90
N SER A 293 -29.08 28.20 20.03
CA SER A 293 -29.49 27.40 21.20
C SER A 293 -28.36 27.19 22.21
N GLY A 294 -27.10 27.30 21.78
CA GLY A 294 -25.91 26.89 22.54
C GLY A 294 -25.79 25.37 22.72
N GLU A 295 -26.65 24.58 22.06
CA GLU A 295 -26.61 23.11 22.12
C GLU A 295 -25.31 22.60 21.49
N GLN A 296 -24.59 21.73 22.20
CA GLN A 296 -23.36 21.12 21.70
C GLN A 296 -23.64 19.79 21.02
N ARG A 297 -23.03 19.59 19.85
CA ARG A 297 -23.08 18.34 19.09
C ARG A 297 -21.70 17.89 18.67
N ALA A 298 -21.46 16.59 18.74
CA ALA A 298 -20.25 15.96 18.24
C ALA A 298 -20.45 15.54 16.78
N LEU A 299 -19.56 16.01 15.90
CA LEU A 299 -19.53 15.65 14.49
C LEU A 299 -18.30 14.79 14.20
N ARG A 300 -18.45 13.87 13.24
CA ARG A 300 -17.36 13.09 12.67
C ARG A 300 -17.36 13.28 11.18
N THR A 301 -16.20 13.62 10.63
CA THR A 301 -15.99 13.74 9.18
C THR A 301 -14.83 12.86 8.72
N SER A 302 -14.85 12.48 7.45
CA SER A 302 -13.84 11.65 6.80
C SER A 302 -13.40 12.28 5.49
N PHE A 303 -12.10 12.52 5.35
CA PHE A 303 -11.49 13.08 4.14
C PHE A 303 -10.52 12.11 3.51
N ILE A 304 -10.60 12.01 2.18
CA ILE A 304 -9.67 11.24 1.37
C ILE A 304 -9.14 12.21 0.31
N PRO A 305 -7.84 12.57 0.34
CA PRO A 305 -7.25 13.40 -0.71
C PRO A 305 -7.31 12.71 -2.06
N GLN A 306 -7.13 13.47 -3.14
CA GLN A 306 -6.92 12.91 -4.47
C GLN A 306 -5.75 11.93 -4.45
N SER A 307 -5.94 10.76 -5.05
CA SER A 307 -4.89 9.74 -5.12
C SER A 307 -3.69 10.27 -5.91
N ARG A 308 -2.49 9.86 -5.51
CA ARG A 308 -1.27 10.04 -6.30
C ARG A 308 -1.03 8.91 -7.29
N HIS A 309 -1.98 7.98 -7.40
CA HIS A 309 -1.95 6.89 -8.34
C HIS A 309 -2.90 7.19 -9.49
N GLN A 310 -2.46 6.85 -10.69
CA GLN A 310 -3.33 6.71 -11.86
C GLN A 310 -3.14 5.28 -12.38
N CYS A 311 -4.23 4.58 -12.65
CA CYS A 311 -4.19 3.20 -13.14
C CYS A 311 -4.84 3.10 -14.51
N PHE A 312 -4.50 2.01 -15.22
CA PHE A 312 -4.90 1.79 -16.61
C PHE A 312 -5.32 0.34 -16.83
N THR A 313 -6.49 0.14 -17.45
CA THR A 313 -6.95 -1.13 -18.02
C THR A 313 -6.05 -1.56 -19.18
N ARG A 314 -5.63 -0.61 -20.02
CA ARG A 314 -4.89 -0.86 -21.26
C ARG A 314 -3.40 -0.65 -21.09
N GLY A 315 -2.64 -0.99 -22.13
CA GLY A 315 -1.20 -0.80 -22.09
C GLY A 315 -0.47 -1.81 -21.20
N GLN A 316 0.86 -1.73 -21.21
CA GLN A 316 1.72 -2.55 -20.35
C GLN A 316 1.90 -1.92 -18.97
N ILE A 317 1.88 -0.60 -18.90
CA ILE A 317 1.89 0.15 -17.65
C ILE A 317 0.47 0.08 -17.08
N LYS A 318 0.34 -0.49 -15.89
CA LYS A 318 -0.95 -0.67 -15.20
C LYS A 318 -1.20 0.39 -14.15
N GLY A 319 -0.16 1.14 -13.79
CA GLY A 319 -0.35 2.38 -13.09
C GLY A 319 0.93 3.13 -12.82
N PHE A 320 0.73 4.34 -12.34
CA PHE A 320 1.77 5.27 -11.96
C PHE A 320 1.64 5.68 -10.50
N TYR A 321 2.74 6.18 -9.97
CA TYR A 321 2.76 7.02 -8.78
C TYR A 321 3.79 8.11 -8.97
N LEU A 322 3.39 9.37 -8.78
CA LEU A 322 4.22 10.54 -8.98
C LEU A 322 4.47 11.27 -7.65
N THR A 323 5.71 11.70 -7.41
CA THR A 323 6.07 12.45 -6.19
C THR A 323 7.30 13.34 -6.44
N THR A 324 7.45 14.41 -5.67
CA THR A 324 8.68 15.21 -5.57
C THR A 324 9.64 14.65 -4.50
N LYS A 325 9.21 13.66 -3.71
CA LYS A 325 9.96 13.15 -2.56
C LYS A 325 10.84 11.94 -2.90
N HIS A 326 12.15 12.12 -2.67
CA HIS A 326 13.14 11.07 -2.78
C HIS A 326 13.23 10.25 -1.50
N ALA A 327 13.27 8.91 -1.60
CA ALA A 327 13.55 8.07 -0.44
C ALA A 327 15.05 7.96 -0.17
N LYS A 328 15.41 7.86 1.12
CA LYS A 328 16.83 7.73 1.53
C LYS A 328 17.47 6.39 1.11
N ASP A 329 16.66 5.37 0.83
CA ASP A 329 17.16 4.05 0.42
C ASP A 329 17.44 3.99 -1.09
N LYS A 330 18.65 3.58 -1.46
CA LYS A 330 19.05 3.38 -2.87
C LYS A 330 18.18 2.35 -3.61
N LYS A 331 17.53 1.42 -2.90
CA LYS A 331 16.66 0.38 -3.50
C LYS A 331 15.25 0.87 -3.82
N THR A 332 14.78 1.89 -3.12
CA THR A 332 13.48 2.52 -3.36
C THR A 332 13.72 4.01 -3.48
N GLN A 333 13.93 4.50 -4.70
CA GLN A 333 14.22 5.93 -4.94
C GLN A 333 13.02 6.85 -4.67
N VAL A 334 11.81 6.29 -4.58
CA VAL A 334 10.55 7.02 -4.32
C VAL A 334 10.15 6.87 -2.85
N GLN A 335 9.89 7.98 -2.18
CA GLN A 335 9.43 7.95 -0.78
C GLN A 335 8.02 7.36 -0.70
N PRO A 336 7.77 6.39 0.21
CA PRO A 336 6.42 5.89 0.45
C PRO A 336 5.46 7.01 0.84
N SER A 337 4.17 6.79 0.60
CA SER A 337 3.14 7.76 0.95
C SER A 337 3.26 8.19 2.41
N SER A 338 3.65 9.45 2.58
CA SER A 338 3.55 10.18 3.83
C SER A 338 2.08 10.53 4.06
N PRO A 339 1.61 10.61 5.32
CA PRO A 339 0.25 11.07 5.66
C PRO A 339 0.12 12.59 5.48
N ILE A 340 0.78 13.15 4.47
CA ILE A 340 0.65 14.52 4.02
C ILE A 340 -0.12 14.45 2.70
N PRO A 341 -1.23 15.18 2.56
CA PRO A 341 -2.07 15.12 1.37
C PRO A 341 -1.45 15.86 0.17
N THR A 342 -0.48 16.75 0.40
CA THR A 342 0.14 17.59 -0.62
C THR A 342 1.66 17.51 -0.61
N GLU A 343 2.25 17.95 -1.71
CA GLU A 343 3.70 18.09 -1.85
C GLU A 343 4.06 19.54 -2.15
N SER A 344 5.26 19.96 -1.76
CA SER A 344 5.70 21.34 -1.97
C SER A 344 6.18 21.54 -3.41
N ALA A 345 5.83 22.68 -3.97
CA ALA A 345 6.43 23.30 -5.14
C ALA A 345 7.88 23.71 -4.86
N GLY A 346 8.57 24.24 -5.86
CA GLY A 346 9.95 24.74 -5.77
C GLY A 346 11.02 23.67 -6.04
N GLY A 347 10.66 22.38 -5.92
CA GLY A 347 11.52 21.28 -6.35
C GLY A 347 11.70 21.27 -7.88
N SER A 348 12.85 20.77 -8.32
CA SER A 348 13.18 20.64 -9.76
C SER A 348 13.12 19.21 -10.30
N THR A 349 12.75 18.27 -9.45
CA THR A 349 12.82 16.83 -9.71
C THR A 349 11.50 16.16 -9.33
N LEU A 350 10.99 15.32 -10.23
CA LEU A 350 9.91 14.38 -9.98
C LEU A 350 10.44 12.95 -10.03
N TYR A 351 9.83 12.07 -9.25
CA TYR A 351 10.07 10.65 -9.25
C TYR A 351 8.79 9.93 -9.67
N LEU A 352 8.86 9.24 -10.80
CA LEU A 352 7.77 8.44 -11.33
C LEU A 352 8.03 6.97 -11.01
N ALA A 353 7.12 6.34 -10.27
CA ALA A 353 7.08 4.89 -10.14
C ALA A 353 6.05 4.31 -11.11
N SER A 354 6.52 3.47 -12.04
CA SER A 354 5.69 2.80 -13.05
C SER A 354 5.50 1.33 -12.67
N TYR A 355 4.25 0.88 -12.63
CA TYR A 355 3.86 -0.49 -12.34
C TYR A 355 3.53 -1.20 -13.65
N ILE A 356 4.32 -2.21 -13.99
CA ILE A 356 4.23 -2.89 -15.29
C ILE A 356 3.77 -4.32 -15.07
N ASN A 357 2.81 -4.75 -15.89
CA ASN A 357 2.38 -6.14 -15.93
C ASN A 357 3.36 -7.00 -16.74
N LEU A 358 3.73 -8.15 -16.19
CA LEU A 358 4.64 -9.15 -16.78
C LEU A 358 3.95 -10.50 -16.99
N SER A 359 2.65 -10.59 -16.72
CA SER A 359 1.92 -11.85 -16.63
C SER A 359 0.50 -11.69 -17.18
N ASP A 360 0.08 -12.65 -17.99
CA ASP A 360 -1.31 -12.72 -18.47
C ASP A 360 -2.29 -13.11 -17.35
N ASN A 361 -1.78 -13.48 -16.16
CA ASN A 361 -2.59 -13.88 -15.02
C ASN A 361 -3.02 -12.71 -14.12
N MET A 362 -2.65 -11.47 -14.46
CA MET A 362 -3.11 -10.31 -13.70
C MET A 362 -4.63 -10.20 -13.82
N LEU A 363 -5.32 -9.98 -12.69
CA LEU A 363 -6.76 -9.76 -12.72
C LEU A 363 -7.09 -8.57 -13.62
N PRO A 364 -8.18 -8.63 -14.41
CA PRO A 364 -8.59 -7.49 -15.19
C PRO A 364 -8.93 -6.32 -14.25
N ALA A 365 -8.50 -5.12 -14.63
CA ALA A 365 -8.99 -3.92 -13.98
C ALA A 365 -10.47 -3.74 -14.31
N PRO A 366 -11.31 -3.29 -13.35
CA PRO A 366 -12.61 -2.73 -13.71
C PRO A 366 -12.41 -1.54 -14.66
N GLU A 367 -13.44 -1.15 -15.42
CA GLU A 367 -13.37 0.00 -16.32
C GLU A 367 -12.76 1.22 -15.61
N CYS A 368 -11.72 1.81 -16.20
CA CYS A 368 -11.03 2.97 -15.64
C CYS A 368 -11.32 4.22 -16.48
N ASN A 369 -11.28 5.39 -15.85
CA ASN A 369 -11.48 6.69 -16.49
C ASN A 369 -10.21 7.15 -17.24
N GLU A 370 -9.75 6.36 -18.20
CA GLU A 370 -8.47 6.57 -18.91
C GLU A 370 -8.51 7.61 -20.03
N VAL A 371 -9.71 7.92 -20.52
CA VAL A 371 -9.91 8.77 -21.72
C VAL A 371 -10.59 10.10 -21.37
N ASP A 372 -11.28 10.16 -20.23
CA ASP A 372 -11.87 11.40 -19.73
C ASP A 372 -10.75 12.31 -19.20
N ASN A 373 -10.66 13.54 -19.71
CA ASN A 373 -9.68 14.57 -19.33
C ASN A 373 -8.25 14.40 -19.90
N LEU A 374 -8.10 13.77 -21.07
CA LEU A 374 -6.87 13.92 -21.83
C LEU A 374 -6.68 15.40 -22.23
N PRO A 375 -5.47 15.98 -22.15
CA PRO A 375 -5.23 17.40 -22.41
C PRO A 375 -5.35 17.81 -23.90
N ASP A 376 -5.90 16.94 -24.75
CA ASP A 376 -6.03 17.16 -26.19
C ASP A 376 -7.39 16.62 -26.69
N ASP A 377 -8.19 17.50 -27.27
CA ASP A 377 -9.51 17.20 -27.86
C ASP A 377 -9.42 16.20 -29.02
N SER A 378 -8.22 15.92 -29.57
CA SER A 378 -8.02 14.96 -30.66
C SER A 378 -8.36 13.51 -30.30
N TYR A 379 -8.52 13.22 -29.01
CA TYR A 379 -8.90 11.93 -28.45
C TYR A 379 -10.38 11.84 -28.08
N ASP A 380 -11.10 12.96 -28.09
CA ASP A 380 -12.50 13.02 -27.68
C ASP A 380 -13.37 12.24 -28.68
N GLY A 381 -14.17 11.30 -28.17
CA GLY A 381 -14.99 10.39 -28.97
C GLY A 381 -14.25 9.23 -29.67
N ARG A 382 -12.94 9.01 -29.45
CA ARG A 382 -12.25 7.81 -29.94
C ARG A 382 -12.52 6.60 -29.05
N SER A 383 -12.66 5.43 -29.68
CA SER A 383 -12.75 4.17 -28.93
C SER A 383 -11.41 3.87 -28.24
N PRO A 384 -11.39 3.49 -26.95
CA PRO A 384 -10.17 3.03 -26.28
C PRO A 384 -9.47 1.84 -26.98
N ASP A 385 -10.19 1.10 -27.84
CA ASP A 385 -9.64 0.01 -28.66
C ASP A 385 -8.86 0.48 -29.89
N SER A 386 -8.91 1.76 -30.25
CA SER A 386 -8.11 2.28 -31.38
C SER A 386 -6.62 2.44 -31.06
N PHE A 387 -6.26 2.46 -29.78
CA PHE A 387 -4.88 2.66 -29.37
C PHE A 387 -4.06 1.37 -29.43
N SER A 388 -2.77 1.54 -29.73
CA SER A 388 -1.78 0.49 -29.81
C SER A 388 -0.69 0.69 -28.76
N PHE A 389 -0.08 -0.42 -28.35
CA PHE A 389 1.02 -0.47 -27.40
C PHE A 389 1.79 -1.76 -27.64
N THR A 390 3.10 -1.77 -27.37
CA THR A 390 3.87 -3.01 -27.42
C THR A 390 3.33 -3.95 -26.35
N THR A 391 3.40 -5.27 -26.53
CA THR A 391 3.17 -6.26 -25.46
C THR A 391 4.49 -6.94 -25.16
N PHE A 392 4.84 -7.05 -23.88
CA PHE A 392 5.99 -7.83 -23.45
C PHE A 392 5.52 -9.27 -23.53
N GLY A 393 5.70 -9.92 -24.68
CA GLY A 393 5.45 -11.34 -24.79
C GLY A 393 6.36 -12.13 -23.85
N ASP A 394 6.32 -13.47 -23.95
CA ASP A 394 7.22 -14.35 -23.19
C ASP A 394 8.72 -14.19 -23.54
N GLU A 395 9.07 -13.23 -24.40
CA GLU A 395 10.43 -12.77 -24.75
C GLU A 395 11.15 -12.04 -23.60
N ARG A 396 10.94 -12.49 -22.36
CA ARG A 396 11.79 -12.21 -21.18
C ARG A 396 13.24 -12.70 -21.37
N THR A 397 13.54 -13.27 -22.52
CA THR A 397 14.79 -13.91 -22.93
C THR A 397 15.68 -13.05 -23.85
N ALA A 398 15.16 -11.96 -24.43
CA ALA A 398 15.98 -11.05 -25.23
C ALA A 398 16.88 -10.20 -24.31
N GLU A 399 18.19 -10.18 -24.58
CA GLU A 399 19.10 -9.31 -23.84
C GLU A 399 18.77 -7.84 -24.13
N ASN A 400 18.54 -7.06 -23.06
CA ASN A 400 18.44 -5.60 -23.10
C ASN A 400 17.27 -5.03 -23.92
N HIS A 401 16.08 -5.64 -23.85
CA HIS A 401 14.89 -4.99 -24.38
C HIS A 401 14.57 -3.72 -23.59
N ALA A 402 14.48 -2.58 -24.28
CA ALA A 402 14.13 -1.29 -23.70
C ALA A 402 12.94 -0.69 -24.43
N VAL A 403 11.96 -0.21 -23.67
CA VAL A 403 10.84 0.57 -24.20
C VAL A 403 11.08 2.02 -23.89
N HIS A 404 10.91 2.86 -24.90
CA HIS A 404 11.14 4.29 -24.84
C HIS A 404 9.80 4.99 -24.87
N PHE A 405 9.61 5.93 -23.96
CA PHE A 405 8.45 6.79 -23.90
C PHE A 405 8.90 8.24 -24.05
N ASN A 406 8.19 8.98 -24.88
CA ASN A 406 8.27 10.43 -24.91
C ASN A 406 7.30 10.96 -23.86
N ALA A 407 7.82 11.63 -22.84
CA ALA A 407 7.02 12.24 -21.79
C ALA A 407 7.00 13.76 -21.94
N SER A 408 5.84 14.37 -21.73
CA SER A 408 5.66 15.82 -21.67
C SER A 408 5.14 16.19 -20.29
N LEU A 409 5.84 17.12 -19.62
CA LEU A 409 5.37 17.70 -18.37
C LEU A 409 4.68 19.03 -18.68
N ILE A 410 3.42 19.13 -18.28
CA ILE A 410 2.53 20.26 -18.52
C ILE A 410 2.34 21.00 -17.19
N ASN A 411 2.54 22.31 -17.22
CA ASN A 411 2.37 23.17 -16.04
C ASN A 411 0.90 23.45 -15.73
N PRO A 412 0.60 24.14 -14.61
CA PRO A 412 -0.76 24.51 -14.23
C PRO A 412 -1.47 25.41 -15.26
N GLU A 413 -0.74 26.15 -16.09
CA GLU A 413 -1.29 26.98 -17.18
C GLU A 413 -1.61 26.19 -18.47
N GLY A 414 -1.27 24.89 -18.54
CA GLY A 414 -1.49 24.06 -19.72
C GLY A 414 -0.37 24.08 -20.78
N GLU A 415 0.76 24.73 -20.47
CA GLU A 415 1.95 24.81 -21.31
C GLU A 415 2.91 23.62 -21.07
N VAL A 416 3.45 23.05 -22.15
CA VAL A 416 4.51 22.03 -22.05
C VAL A 416 5.80 22.68 -21.59
N ARG A 417 6.24 22.36 -20.37
CA ARG A 417 7.48 22.89 -19.78
C ARG A 417 8.73 22.17 -20.27
N CYS A 418 8.64 20.86 -20.46
CA CYS A 418 9.78 20.05 -20.88
C CYS A 418 9.33 18.76 -21.57
N PHE A 419 10.25 18.20 -22.36
CA PHE A 419 10.17 16.85 -22.87
C PHE A 419 11.19 15.98 -22.13
N ILE A 420 10.76 14.79 -21.70
CA ILE A 420 11.58 13.86 -20.92
C ILE A 420 11.58 12.51 -21.63
N ASP A 421 12.75 11.91 -21.77
CA ASP A 421 12.87 10.53 -22.21
C ASP A 421 12.69 9.59 -21.01
N VAL A 422 11.62 8.81 -21.01
CA VAL A 422 11.40 7.77 -20.02
C VAL A 422 11.76 6.42 -20.65
N ILE A 423 12.78 5.77 -20.09
CA ILE A 423 13.29 4.50 -20.59
C ILE A 423 13.03 3.41 -19.56
N ILE A 424 12.43 2.32 -20.00
CA ILE A 424 12.16 1.14 -19.20
C ILE A 424 12.97 -0.01 -19.77
N THR A 425 14.03 -0.42 -19.07
CA THR A 425 14.95 -1.47 -19.54
C THR A 425 14.72 -2.77 -18.77
N PHE A 426 14.44 -3.83 -19.52
CA PHE A 426 14.31 -5.18 -18.97
C PHE A 426 15.66 -5.87 -19.03
N LYS A 427 16.13 -6.30 -17.86
CA LYS A 427 17.30 -7.19 -17.76
C LYS A 427 16.81 -8.61 -17.66
N LYS A 428 17.54 -9.53 -18.30
CA LYS A 428 17.31 -10.97 -18.13
C LYS A 428 17.42 -11.32 -16.65
N ALA A 429 16.33 -11.83 -16.08
CA ALA A 429 16.33 -12.27 -14.70
C ALA A 429 17.28 -13.46 -14.53
N HIS A 430 18.05 -13.49 -13.44
CA HIS A 430 18.85 -14.65 -13.10
C HIS A 430 17.91 -15.86 -12.86
N PRO A 431 18.26 -17.10 -13.27
CA PRO A 431 17.35 -18.26 -13.17
C PRO A 431 16.84 -18.58 -11.75
N SER A 432 17.56 -18.14 -10.72
CA SER A 432 17.16 -18.30 -9.31
C SER A 432 16.18 -17.22 -8.82
N VAL A 433 15.95 -16.16 -9.61
CA VAL A 433 14.99 -15.10 -9.28
C VAL A 433 13.60 -15.65 -9.55
N GLN A 434 12.76 -15.54 -8.53
CA GLN A 434 11.38 -15.95 -8.65
C GLN A 434 10.65 -15.10 -9.70
N LYS A 435 9.84 -15.75 -10.55
CA LYS A 435 8.93 -15.04 -11.45
C LYS A 435 7.95 -14.16 -10.64
N SER A 436 7.62 -13.01 -11.20
CA SER A 436 6.70 -12.03 -10.61
C SER A 436 5.70 -11.60 -11.68
N ASP A 437 4.46 -11.40 -11.28
CA ASP A 437 3.40 -10.93 -12.17
C ASP A 437 3.55 -9.45 -12.54
N THR A 438 4.16 -8.67 -11.65
CA THR A 438 4.42 -7.24 -11.86
C THR A 438 5.86 -6.88 -11.59
N VAL A 439 6.30 -5.73 -12.09
CA VAL A 439 7.55 -5.07 -11.71
C VAL A 439 7.31 -3.58 -11.54
N ARG A 440 8.10 -2.94 -10.68
CA ARG A 440 8.08 -1.50 -10.48
C ARG A 440 9.38 -0.88 -10.98
N PHE A 441 9.28 0.06 -11.92
CA PHE A 441 10.39 0.90 -12.36
C PHE A 441 10.30 2.28 -11.72
N ILE A 442 11.46 2.90 -11.49
CA ILE A 442 11.51 4.26 -10.97
C ILE A 442 12.33 5.11 -11.94
N ASN A 443 11.75 6.22 -12.37
CA ASN A 443 12.39 7.19 -13.23
C ASN A 443 12.49 8.53 -12.51
N THR A 444 13.63 9.18 -12.63
CA THR A 444 13.87 10.54 -12.15
C THR A 444 13.69 11.50 -13.31
N LEU A 445 12.77 12.45 -13.17
CA LEU A 445 12.40 13.42 -14.19
C LEU A 445 12.87 14.80 -13.71
N MET A 446 13.65 15.51 -14.53
CA MET A 446 14.20 16.83 -14.18
C MET A 446 13.75 17.86 -15.21
N CYS A 447 12.97 18.86 -14.77
CA CYS A 447 12.34 19.83 -15.67
C CYS A 447 12.39 21.28 -15.18
N GLY A 448 13.38 21.58 -14.34
CA GLY A 448 13.46 22.90 -13.69
C GLY A 448 12.44 23.04 -12.58
N ASN A 449 12.42 24.21 -11.94
CA ASN A 449 11.59 24.46 -10.77
C ASN A 449 10.10 24.40 -11.13
N MET A 450 9.33 23.68 -10.32
CA MET A 450 7.88 23.57 -10.49
C MET A 450 7.15 24.55 -9.57
N GLU A 451 6.35 25.44 -10.14
CA GLU A 451 5.44 26.33 -9.44
C GLU A 451 4.26 25.59 -8.77
N PRO A 452 3.57 26.25 -7.81
CA PRO A 452 2.34 25.73 -7.24
C PRO A 452 1.24 25.55 -8.29
N GLY A 453 0.46 24.48 -8.17
CA GLY A 453 -0.67 24.16 -9.04
C GLY A 453 -0.72 22.70 -9.46
N LEU A 454 -1.64 22.38 -10.38
CA LEU A 454 -1.83 21.03 -10.90
C LEU A 454 -0.91 20.77 -12.10
N TRP A 455 0.05 19.88 -11.93
CA TRP A 455 0.95 19.46 -12.99
C TRP A 455 0.46 18.16 -13.61
N THR A 456 0.55 18.05 -14.94
CA THR A 456 0.17 16.84 -15.67
C THR A 456 1.36 16.27 -16.41
N LEU A 457 1.64 14.99 -16.22
CA LEU A 457 2.64 14.24 -16.97
C LEU A 457 1.94 13.32 -17.96
N VAL A 458 2.28 13.42 -19.24
CA VAL A 458 1.71 12.59 -20.33
C VAL A 458 2.83 11.79 -20.99
N LEU A 459 2.67 10.48 -21.14
CA LEU A 459 3.63 9.57 -21.76
C LEU A 459 3.03 8.91 -23.00
N PHE A 460 3.79 8.93 -24.09
CA PHE A 460 3.50 8.18 -25.31
C PHE A 460 4.63 7.22 -25.64
N GLU A 461 4.27 5.99 -25.98
CA GLU A 461 5.24 4.98 -26.41
C GLU A 461 5.85 5.36 -27.77
N ARG A 462 7.18 5.32 -27.87
CA ARG A 462 7.91 5.65 -29.10
C ARG A 462 7.91 4.47 -30.07
N GLY A 463 7.72 4.76 -31.36
CA GLY A 463 7.75 3.75 -32.42
C GLY A 463 6.42 3.03 -32.64
N VAL A 464 5.38 3.44 -31.90
CA VAL A 464 4.00 2.98 -32.06
C VAL A 464 3.22 4.01 -32.87
N ARG A 465 2.39 3.56 -33.83
CA ARG A 465 1.70 4.45 -34.77
C ARG A 465 0.61 5.28 -34.10
N GLU A 466 -0.16 4.67 -33.21
CA GLU A 466 -1.22 5.30 -32.42
C GLU A 466 -1.03 4.92 -30.95
N PRO A 467 -0.05 5.51 -30.26
CA PRO A 467 0.31 5.08 -28.91
C PRO A 467 -0.80 5.40 -27.91
N PHE A 468 -1.05 4.47 -26.99
CA PHE A 468 -1.92 4.73 -25.84
C PHE A 468 -1.34 5.84 -24.95
N PRO A 469 -2.12 6.90 -24.62
CA PRO A 469 -1.67 7.97 -23.75
C PRO A 469 -1.72 7.53 -22.28
N TYR A 470 -0.58 7.56 -21.58
CA TYR A 470 -0.59 7.40 -20.13
C TYR A 470 -0.44 8.75 -19.44
N THR A 471 -1.41 9.11 -18.60
CA THR A 471 -1.43 10.40 -17.90
C THR A 471 -1.32 10.21 -16.39
N ILE A 472 -0.73 11.18 -15.69
CA ILE A 472 -0.82 11.26 -14.23
C ILE A 472 -0.68 12.71 -13.81
N GLN A 473 -1.38 13.09 -12.74
CA GLN A 473 -1.35 14.44 -12.20
C GLN A 473 -0.75 14.48 -10.81
N ILE A 474 -0.14 15.61 -10.47
CA ILE A 474 0.31 15.92 -9.12
C ILE A 474 0.00 17.38 -8.81
N PHE A 475 -0.67 17.62 -7.68
CA PHE A 475 -0.92 18.97 -7.19
C PHE A 475 0.20 19.41 -6.24
N LEU A 476 0.87 20.51 -6.59
CA LEU A 476 1.95 21.09 -5.80
C LEU A 476 1.45 22.34 -5.06
N THR A 477 1.73 22.40 -3.77
CA THR A 477 1.41 23.55 -2.92
C THR A 477 2.62 24.46 -2.75
N PRO A 478 2.47 25.77 -2.54
CA PRO A 478 3.61 26.66 -2.26
C PRO A 478 4.49 26.13 -1.12
N GLU A 479 5.81 26.39 -1.18
CA GLU A 479 6.70 26.09 -0.07
C GLU A 479 6.18 26.79 1.19
N ARG A 480 5.85 25.99 2.21
CA ARG A 480 5.31 26.51 3.46
C ARG A 480 6.44 27.13 4.29
N PRO A 481 6.42 28.43 4.64
CA PRO A 481 6.71 28.80 6.02
C PRO A 481 5.61 28.17 6.89
N ARG A 482 5.92 27.71 8.10
CA ARG A 482 4.92 27.09 8.99
C ARG A 482 3.64 27.96 9.07
N GLY A 483 2.51 27.47 8.54
CA GLY A 483 1.18 27.99 8.87
C GLY A 483 0.36 28.74 7.81
N TRP A 484 0.50 28.50 6.49
CA TRP A 484 -0.32 29.20 5.49
C TRP A 484 -0.86 28.28 4.37
N LEU A 485 -2.16 28.38 4.08
CA LEU A 485 -2.77 28.14 2.76
C LEU A 485 -4.05 28.98 2.64
N ASP A 486 -4.00 30.04 1.83
CA ASP A 486 -5.18 30.73 1.28
C ASP A 486 -5.76 29.93 0.10
N PHE A 487 -7.08 29.78 0.07
CA PHE A 487 -7.84 29.70 -1.18
C PHE A 487 -8.93 30.77 -1.15
N THR A 488 -8.83 31.65 -2.13
CA THR A 488 -9.79 32.68 -2.51
C THR A 488 -11.12 32.05 -2.91
N SER A 489 -12.21 32.49 -2.29
CA SER A 489 -13.53 32.46 -2.93
C SER A 489 -13.47 33.39 -4.15
N HIS A 490 -13.84 32.88 -5.32
CA HIS A 490 -14.18 33.77 -6.43
C HIS A 490 -15.54 34.40 -6.13
N GLY A 491 -15.49 35.65 -5.67
CA GLY A 491 -16.63 36.54 -5.47
C GLY A 491 -16.16 37.97 -5.25
N GLU A 492 -16.16 38.75 -6.33
CA GLU A 492 -15.96 40.20 -6.38
C GLU A 492 -16.67 40.99 -5.26
N LYS A 493 -15.95 41.81 -4.45
CA LYS A 493 -15.80 43.28 -4.59
C LYS A 493 -15.48 44.01 -3.27
N ASP A 494 -14.46 44.85 -3.40
CA ASP A 494 -14.23 46.18 -2.80
C ASP A 494 -14.01 46.38 -1.28
N ASN A 495 -12.81 46.91 -1.02
CA ASN A 495 -12.42 47.93 -0.03
C ASN A 495 -12.79 47.72 1.45
N VAL A 496 -11.77 47.60 2.32
CA VAL A 496 -11.50 48.54 3.44
C VAL A 496 -10.15 48.21 4.09
N ILE A 497 -9.42 49.27 4.44
CA ILE A 497 -8.08 49.38 5.03
C ILE A 497 -8.14 49.29 6.57
N PHE A 498 -7.30 48.40 7.12
CA PHE A 498 -6.49 48.35 8.36
C PHE A 498 -7.01 48.89 9.73
N TYR A 499 -6.82 48.05 10.77
CA TYR A 499 -5.61 48.09 11.62
C TYR A 499 -5.04 46.68 11.82
#